data_AF-A0A7L3XH17-F1
#
_entry.id   AF-A0A7L3XH17-F1
#
_cell.length_a   1.000
_cell.length_b   1.000
_cell.length_c   1.000
_cell.angle_alpha   90.00
_cell.angle_beta   90.00
_cell.angle_gamma   90.00
#
_symmetry.space_group_name_H-M   'P 1'
#
loop_
_entity.id
_entity.type
_entity.pdbx_description
1 polymer ?
#
loop_
_entity_poly.entity_id
_entity_poly.type
_entity_poly.pdbx_seq_one_letter_code
_entity_poly.pdbx_strand_id
1 'polypeptide(L)'
;SVLEGKDARTEDAAFFLSSPSPQQKSSTPLHPSGSPAEMSERPAPHVVSEEERNLVRSCLQRWRNEIEQDVQDLKESITRINLCIEQMYCDPLLQQVPYRLHAVLVHEGQANAGHYWAYIYDQPRKSWLKYNDISVTESSWEELERDSFGGLKNASAYCLMYISDKVSRFVADKDDGSEVGQFQQEVEALPPELRHYIQEDNWRLEQEAEEWEEEQSCKIPQMEPSPASGSQDLSSESGPDQSSVCEQSVRSLSSEHAMIAKEQTAKAIANTADAYEKNGVEAALCEAFHEEYSRLYLLAKETPTPQNDARLQHVLIYFLQNNAPQQVVERTLLEQFADKNLSYDESRSISIMKVARAKLREIGPDDVDMEEYKRWHEDYSLFRKVSVYLLTGLELYQNRKYQESLTYLVYAYQSNTKLLMKGTNRGVNESLIALYRRKCLLKLNEVAASLFVSCEEARVAEGISILNELIIPCMHLMNNFEISKEDLDAIEVMRNRWCSYLGREDMDAKLQMKLGELLPRLLDCSTEVVVLKEPPKIRPNSPYDLCSRFAAVMESIHGASTVTVK
;
A
#
# COMPACT_ATOMS: atom_id res chain seq x y z
N SER A 1 44.70 5.72 10.21
CA SER A 1 44.29 6.16 11.56
C SER A 1 43.09 5.33 11.93
N VAL A 2 43.23 4.48 12.94
CA VAL A 2 42.19 3.58 13.44
C VAL A 2 41.12 4.45 14.10
N LEU A 3 39.86 4.31 13.67
CA LEU A 3 38.70 4.86 14.38
C LEU A 3 37.71 3.72 14.59
N GLU A 4 37.63 3.31 15.85
CA GLU A 4 36.77 2.29 16.41
C GLU A 4 35.30 2.66 16.24
N GLY A 5 34.51 1.78 15.61
CA GLY A 5 33.05 1.79 15.68
C GLY A 5 32.60 1.06 16.95
N LYS A 6 32.05 1.82 17.91
CA LYS A 6 31.37 1.30 19.10
C LYS A 6 29.98 0.79 18.72
N ASP A 7 29.75 -0.51 18.89
CA ASP A 7 28.42 -1.08 18.96
C ASP A 7 27.74 -0.66 20.28
N ALA A 8 26.59 0.00 20.15
CA ALA A 8 25.66 0.26 21.24
C ALA A 8 24.45 -0.68 21.09
N ARG A 9 24.33 -1.67 21.97
CA ARG A 9 23.08 -2.40 22.24
C ARG A 9 22.96 -2.73 23.73
N THR A 10 22.32 -1.82 24.43
CA THR A 10 21.74 -1.92 25.79
C THR A 10 20.82 -0.69 25.86
N GLU A 11 19.54 -0.71 26.20
CA GLU A 11 18.63 -1.64 26.85
C GLU A 11 17.21 -1.30 26.32
N ASP A 12 16.26 -2.23 26.37
CA ASP A 12 14.86 -1.86 26.64
C ASP A 12 14.11 -3.06 27.24
N ALA A 13 14.14 -3.11 28.57
CA ALA A 13 13.23 -3.91 29.37
C ALA A 13 12.90 -3.13 30.64
N ALA A 14 11.99 -2.15 30.55
CA ALA A 14 11.07 -1.80 31.63
C ALA A 14 10.05 -0.74 31.18
N PHE A 15 8.79 -1.13 31.09
CA PHE A 15 7.67 -0.26 31.43
C PHE A 15 6.62 -1.12 32.14
N PHE A 16 6.51 -0.97 33.45
CA PHE A 16 5.25 -0.66 34.14
C PHE A 16 5.59 -0.13 35.54
N LEU A 17 5.47 1.19 35.68
CA LEU A 17 5.47 1.92 36.93
C LEU A 17 4.03 2.03 37.45
N SER A 18 3.84 1.75 38.74
CA SER A 18 2.74 2.27 39.56
C SER A 18 3.28 2.62 40.96
N SER A 19 2.90 3.81 41.41
CA SER A 19 3.46 4.70 42.45
C SER A 19 3.27 4.27 43.94
N PRO A 20 3.84 4.99 44.95
CA PRO A 20 4.39 4.42 46.19
C PRO A 20 3.69 4.78 47.54
N SER A 21 4.18 4.13 48.62
CA SER A 21 4.33 4.57 50.05
C SER A 21 3.39 3.93 51.11
N PRO A 22 3.74 3.89 52.43
CA PRO A 22 5.04 4.06 53.09
C PRO A 22 5.43 2.92 54.07
N GLN A 23 6.74 2.72 54.29
CA GLN A 23 7.29 1.94 55.40
C GLN A 23 7.28 2.74 56.71
N GLN A 24 6.84 2.10 57.81
CA GLN A 24 7.17 2.51 59.18
C GLN A 24 8.16 1.51 59.82
N LYS A 25 9.29 2.08 60.24
CA LYS A 25 10.26 1.69 61.29
C LYS A 25 10.00 0.39 62.08
N SER A 26 11.04 -0.42 62.25
CA SER A 26 11.71 -0.56 63.57
C SER A 26 12.97 -1.44 63.52
N SER A 27 13.95 -0.98 64.29
CA SER A 27 15.25 -1.55 64.63
C SER A 27 15.15 -2.47 65.85
N THR A 28 15.79 -3.65 65.85
CA THR A 28 16.85 -4.12 66.80
C THR A 28 17.10 -5.65 66.69
N PRO A 29 18.29 -6.14 67.10
CA PRO A 29 18.79 -7.48 66.81
C PRO A 29 18.52 -8.49 67.94
N LEU A 30 18.30 -9.77 67.62
CA LEU A 30 18.26 -10.85 68.60
C LEU A 30 18.97 -12.12 68.10
N HIS A 31 19.80 -12.66 69.00
CA HIS A 31 20.53 -13.93 68.90
C HIS A 31 19.60 -15.14 68.71
N PRO A 32 20.12 -16.28 68.22
CA PRO A 32 19.33 -17.46 67.90
C PRO A 32 19.14 -18.36 69.12
N SER A 33 17.90 -18.74 69.40
CA SER A 33 17.59 -19.86 70.30
C SER A 33 16.33 -20.59 69.84
N GLY A 34 16.49 -21.86 69.49
CA GLY A 34 15.41 -22.87 69.46
C GLY A 34 14.95 -23.33 68.07
N SER A 35 15.45 -24.48 67.62
CA SER A 35 14.92 -25.32 66.53
C SER A 35 13.78 -26.23 67.06
N PRO A 36 12.80 -26.72 66.26
CA PRO A 36 13.08 -27.75 65.23
C PRO A 36 12.20 -27.70 63.95
N ALA A 37 12.81 -28.19 62.85
CA ALA A 37 12.16 -28.79 61.69
C ALA A 37 11.26 -27.91 60.80
N GLU A 38 11.86 -27.12 59.91
CA GLU A 38 11.29 -26.87 58.58
C GLU A 38 12.11 -27.67 57.55
N MET A 39 11.43 -28.61 56.90
CA MET A 39 11.97 -29.36 55.76
C MET A 39 12.41 -28.37 54.67
N SER A 40 13.66 -28.47 54.25
CA SER A 40 14.17 -27.70 53.12
C SER A 40 13.47 -28.14 51.83
N GLU A 41 12.60 -27.28 51.27
CA GLU A 41 11.92 -27.47 49.97
C GLU A 41 12.87 -27.36 48.74
N ARG A 42 14.18 -27.51 48.93
CA ARG A 42 15.13 -27.56 47.82
C ARG A 42 15.47 -29.02 47.55
N PRO A 43 15.38 -29.51 46.30
CA PRO A 43 15.80 -30.86 45.97
C PRO A 43 17.27 -31.03 46.37
N ALA A 44 17.49 -31.85 47.41
CA ALA A 44 18.78 -32.10 48.01
C ALA A 44 18.93 -33.60 48.24
N PRO A 45 20.14 -34.15 48.10
CA PRO A 45 20.33 -35.58 48.26
C PRO A 45 20.09 -36.00 49.72
N HIS A 46 19.35 -37.10 49.91
CA HIS A 46 18.82 -37.50 51.22
C HIS A 46 19.86 -38.12 52.17
N VAL A 47 20.89 -38.78 51.65
CA VAL A 47 21.96 -39.43 52.44
C VAL A 47 23.27 -39.37 51.64
N VAL A 48 24.25 -38.59 52.08
CA VAL A 48 25.58 -38.48 51.46
C VAL A 48 26.63 -38.25 52.55
N SER A 49 27.73 -39.00 52.55
CA SER A 49 28.86 -38.71 53.45
C SER A 49 29.62 -37.44 53.03
N GLU A 50 30.31 -36.78 53.97
CA GLU A 50 31.05 -35.55 53.64
C GLU A 50 32.22 -35.86 52.69
N GLU A 51 32.81 -37.05 52.81
CA GLU A 51 33.86 -37.56 51.91
C GLU A 51 33.34 -37.77 50.49
N GLU A 52 32.18 -38.43 50.31
CA GLU A 52 31.56 -38.61 48.98
C GLU A 52 31.15 -37.29 48.37
N ARG A 53 30.59 -36.37 49.17
CA ARG A 53 30.19 -35.03 48.70
C ARG A 53 31.40 -34.23 48.22
N ASN A 54 32.51 -34.29 48.95
CA ASN A 54 33.75 -33.59 48.58
C ASN A 54 34.42 -34.23 47.36
N LEU A 55 34.36 -35.56 47.21
CA LEU A 55 34.82 -36.26 46.02
C LEU A 55 34.02 -35.85 44.78
N VAL A 56 32.69 -35.94 44.83
CA VAL A 56 31.81 -35.57 43.72
C VAL A 56 31.97 -34.10 43.35
N ARG A 57 32.04 -33.20 44.34
CA ARG A 57 32.29 -31.77 44.11
C ARG A 57 33.61 -31.54 43.39
N SER A 58 34.68 -32.18 43.84
CA SER A 58 36.01 -32.04 43.25
C SER A 58 36.05 -32.59 41.81
N CYS A 59 35.42 -33.74 41.56
CA CYS A 59 35.30 -34.32 40.22
C CYS A 59 34.50 -33.41 39.27
N LEU A 60 33.34 -32.92 39.71
CA LEU A 60 32.49 -32.04 38.89
C LEU A 60 33.15 -30.68 38.63
N GLN A 61 33.86 -30.11 39.61
CA GLN A 61 34.62 -28.87 39.41
C GLN A 61 35.75 -29.07 38.41
N ARG A 62 36.48 -30.18 38.51
CA ARG A 62 37.52 -30.51 37.53
C ARG A 62 36.94 -30.68 36.12
N TRP A 63 35.89 -31.49 35.96
CA TRP A 63 35.25 -31.69 34.65
C TRP A 63 34.65 -30.42 34.08
N ARG A 64 34.07 -29.56 34.92
CA ARG A 64 33.59 -28.24 34.49
C ARG A 64 34.74 -27.42 33.92
N ASN A 65 35.86 -27.32 34.63
CA ASN A 65 37.01 -26.55 34.17
C ASN A 65 37.61 -27.14 32.88
N GLU A 66 37.66 -28.47 32.76
CA GLU A 66 38.10 -29.16 31.53
C GLU A 66 37.19 -28.82 30.34
N ILE A 67 35.86 -28.91 30.51
CA ILE A 67 34.90 -28.57 29.45
C ILE A 67 34.96 -27.08 29.10
N GLU A 68 35.10 -26.20 30.09
CA GLU A 68 35.23 -24.76 29.87
C GLU A 68 36.48 -24.43 29.05
N GLN A 69 37.60 -25.12 29.32
CA GLN A 69 38.82 -25.00 28.53
C GLN A 69 38.64 -25.56 27.12
N ASP A 70 38.06 -26.75 26.96
CA ASP A 70 37.81 -27.35 25.64
C ASP A 70 36.92 -26.44 24.78
N VAL A 71 35.87 -25.85 25.36
CA VAL A 71 35.00 -24.88 24.67
C VAL A 71 35.78 -23.65 24.24
N GLN A 72 36.67 -23.15 25.09
CA GLN A 72 37.52 -22.00 24.77
C GLN A 72 38.51 -22.32 23.64
N ASP A 73 39.19 -23.47 23.71
CA ASP A 73 40.14 -23.94 22.70
C ASP A 73 39.44 -24.14 21.33
N LEU A 74 38.23 -24.69 21.34
CA LEU A 74 37.40 -24.85 20.14
C LEU A 74 36.98 -23.51 19.56
N LYS A 75 36.53 -22.55 20.38
CA LYS A 75 36.20 -21.19 19.92
C LYS A 75 37.40 -20.51 19.27
N GLU A 76 38.57 -20.60 19.90
CA GLU A 76 39.80 -20.07 19.33
C GLU A 76 40.19 -20.77 18.03
N SER A 77 40.01 -22.09 17.96
CA SER A 77 40.26 -22.83 16.72
C SER A 77 39.32 -22.41 15.59
N ILE A 78 38.03 -22.22 15.88
CA ILE A 78 37.05 -21.71 14.91
C ILE A 78 37.48 -20.32 14.41
N THR A 79 37.82 -19.40 15.33
CA THR A 79 38.28 -18.06 14.97
C THR A 79 39.53 -18.08 14.10
N ARG A 80 40.53 -18.93 14.45
CA ARG A 80 41.76 -19.07 13.65
C ARG A 80 41.46 -19.59 12.25
N ILE A 81 40.63 -20.62 12.13
CA ILE A 81 40.28 -21.20 10.82
C ILE A 81 39.52 -20.19 9.97
N ASN A 82 38.54 -19.48 10.54
CA ASN A 82 37.80 -18.43 9.82
C ASN A 82 38.74 -17.33 9.32
N LEU A 83 39.68 -16.87 10.15
CA LEU A 83 40.66 -15.87 9.74
C LEU A 83 41.55 -16.38 8.61
N CYS A 84 42.01 -17.64 8.65
CA CYS A 84 42.77 -18.24 7.57
C CYS A 84 41.97 -18.30 6.25
N ILE A 85 40.67 -18.62 6.32
CA ILE A 85 39.78 -18.65 5.16
C ILE A 85 39.60 -17.24 4.57
N GLU A 86 39.33 -16.23 5.41
CA GLU A 86 39.17 -14.85 4.98
C GLU A 86 40.44 -14.29 4.30
N GLN A 87 41.61 -14.64 4.83
CA GLN A 87 42.90 -14.16 4.31
C GLN A 87 43.43 -14.94 3.11
N MET A 88 42.80 -16.06 2.74
CA MET A 88 43.30 -16.97 1.70
C MET A 88 43.53 -16.29 0.34
N TYR A 89 42.73 -15.27 0.02
CA TYR A 89 42.82 -14.51 -1.24
C TYR A 89 43.40 -13.09 -1.06
N CYS A 90 43.96 -12.78 0.11
CA CYS A 90 44.61 -11.50 0.38
C CYS A 90 46.05 -11.39 -0.16
N ASP A 91 46.54 -12.41 -0.87
CA ASP A 91 47.83 -12.36 -1.55
C ASP A 91 47.82 -11.26 -2.64
N PRO A 92 48.77 -10.30 -2.64
CA PRO A 92 48.87 -9.27 -3.67
C PRO A 92 48.89 -9.81 -5.11
N LEU A 93 49.40 -11.04 -5.33
CA LEU A 93 49.41 -11.67 -6.64
C LEU A 93 48.01 -12.05 -7.13
N LEU A 94 47.03 -12.22 -6.23
CA LEU A 94 45.64 -12.54 -6.56
C LEU A 94 44.75 -11.29 -6.68
N GLN A 95 45.25 -10.12 -6.27
CA GLN A 95 44.51 -8.85 -6.27
C GLN A 95 44.82 -7.94 -7.47
N GLN A 96 45.34 -8.50 -8.58
CA GLN A 96 45.83 -7.73 -9.73
C GLN A 96 44.73 -7.13 -10.62
N VAL A 97 43.49 -7.64 -10.55
CA VAL A 97 42.41 -7.30 -11.49
C VAL A 97 41.18 -6.77 -10.74
N PRO A 98 41.24 -5.55 -10.17
CA PRO A 98 40.13 -4.98 -9.43
C PRO A 98 38.96 -4.57 -10.33
N TYR A 99 37.76 -4.82 -9.83
CA TYR A 99 36.50 -4.38 -10.39
C TYR A 99 35.75 -3.55 -9.35
N ARG A 100 35.15 -2.44 -9.78
CA ARG A 100 34.31 -1.59 -8.94
C ARG A 100 32.86 -1.89 -9.25
N LEU A 101 32.04 -2.01 -8.20
CA LEU A 101 30.60 -2.08 -8.37
C LEU A 101 30.12 -0.71 -8.89
N HIS A 102 29.43 -0.72 -10.03
CA HIS A 102 28.95 0.49 -10.68
C HIS A 102 27.44 0.63 -10.61
N ALA A 103 26.70 -0.47 -10.78
CA ALA A 103 25.25 -0.45 -10.65
C ALA A 103 24.71 -1.73 -10.01
N VAL A 104 23.58 -1.59 -9.32
CA VAL A 104 22.83 -2.68 -8.69
C VAL A 104 21.37 -2.55 -9.07
N LEU A 105 20.81 -3.58 -9.69
CA LEU A 105 19.37 -3.62 -9.99
C LEU A 105 18.67 -4.42 -8.89
N VAL A 106 17.70 -3.78 -8.26
CA VAL A 106 16.92 -4.33 -7.15
C VAL A 106 15.50 -4.57 -7.62
N HIS A 107 14.94 -5.68 -7.17
CA HIS A 107 13.55 -6.05 -7.42
C HIS A 107 12.85 -6.31 -6.09
N GLU A 108 11.68 -5.71 -5.92
CA GLU A 108 10.76 -5.98 -4.81
C GLU A 108 9.45 -6.56 -5.34
N GLY A 109 9.14 -7.79 -4.96
CA GLY A 109 7.88 -8.42 -5.36
C GLY A 109 8.04 -9.89 -5.73
N GLN A 110 7.12 -10.38 -6.57
CA GLN A 110 7.06 -11.76 -7.03
C GLN A 110 7.74 -11.92 -8.38
N ALA A 111 8.08 -13.17 -8.77
CA ALA A 111 8.78 -13.45 -10.02
C ALA A 111 8.11 -12.88 -11.29
N ASN A 112 6.77 -12.76 -11.30
CA ASN A 112 6.01 -12.29 -12.46
C ASN A 112 5.55 -10.83 -12.35
N ALA A 113 5.72 -10.19 -11.19
CA ALA A 113 5.26 -8.84 -10.94
C ALA A 113 5.93 -8.26 -9.70
N GLY A 114 6.46 -7.05 -9.84
CA GLY A 114 7.08 -6.33 -8.74
C GLY A 114 7.59 -4.98 -9.21
N HIS A 115 8.27 -4.30 -8.30
CA HIS A 115 8.85 -2.99 -8.52
C HIS A 115 10.35 -3.08 -8.73
N TYR A 116 10.89 -2.28 -9.65
CA TYR A 116 12.29 -2.31 -10.03
C TYR A 116 12.89 -0.93 -9.84
N TRP A 117 14.06 -0.88 -9.23
CA TRP A 117 14.87 0.33 -9.17
C TRP A 117 16.35 -0.01 -9.30
N ALA A 118 17.16 1.01 -9.56
CA ALA A 118 18.59 0.86 -9.72
C ALA A 118 19.34 1.77 -8.74
N TYR A 119 20.43 1.26 -8.20
CA TYR A 119 21.48 2.09 -7.62
C TYR A 119 22.59 2.21 -8.65
N ILE A 120 23.02 3.43 -8.95
CA ILE A 120 24.12 3.69 -9.87
C ILE A 120 25.11 4.60 -9.16
N TYR A 121 26.40 4.24 -9.19
CA TYR A 121 27.45 5.03 -8.60
C TYR A 121 27.85 6.15 -9.54
N ASP A 122 27.62 7.38 -9.11
CA ASP A 122 28.03 8.58 -9.81
C ASP A 122 29.49 8.90 -9.45
N GLN A 123 30.40 8.73 -10.42
CA GLN A 123 31.84 8.90 -10.21
C GLN A 123 32.24 10.35 -9.93
N PRO A 124 31.79 11.35 -10.73
CA PRO A 124 31.96 12.78 -10.42
C PRO A 124 31.56 13.16 -8.99
N ARG A 125 30.33 12.82 -8.60
CA ARG A 125 29.77 13.14 -7.26
C ARG A 125 30.34 12.28 -6.14
N LYS A 126 30.95 11.14 -6.49
CA LYS A 126 31.44 10.10 -5.58
C LYS A 126 30.35 9.55 -4.65
N SER A 127 29.09 9.59 -5.06
CA SER A 127 27.95 9.12 -4.27
C SER A 127 27.09 8.13 -5.05
N TRP A 128 26.27 7.37 -4.32
CA TRP A 128 25.29 6.47 -4.92
C TRP A 128 24.01 7.23 -5.20
N LEU A 129 23.47 7.04 -6.40
CA LEU A 129 22.17 7.58 -6.79
C LEU A 129 21.17 6.44 -6.92
N LYS A 130 20.01 6.59 -6.28
CA LYS A 130 18.87 5.68 -6.38
C LYS A 130 17.92 6.19 -7.45
N TYR A 131 17.88 5.48 -8.56
CA TYR A 131 16.98 5.71 -9.68
C TYR A 131 15.72 4.87 -9.49
N ASN A 132 14.64 5.53 -9.10
CA ASN A 132 13.36 4.92 -8.80
C ASN A 132 12.23 5.63 -9.57
N ASP A 133 11.99 5.14 -10.80
CA ASP A 133 11.09 5.76 -11.78
C ASP A 133 11.40 7.25 -12.02
N ILE A 134 10.47 8.13 -11.64
CA ILE A 134 10.58 9.59 -11.78
C ILE A 134 11.51 10.22 -10.74
N SER A 135 11.88 9.47 -9.70
CA SER A 135 12.65 9.98 -8.57
C SER A 135 14.11 9.52 -8.67
N VAL A 136 15.02 10.49 -8.73
CA VAL A 136 16.46 10.26 -8.61
C VAL A 136 16.93 10.92 -7.33
N THR A 137 17.35 10.12 -6.35
CA THR A 137 17.78 10.63 -5.03
C THR A 137 19.18 10.16 -4.72
N GLU A 138 19.96 10.99 -4.03
CA GLU A 138 21.21 10.53 -3.42
C GLU A 138 20.92 9.48 -2.34
N SER A 139 21.80 8.49 -2.23
CA SER A 139 21.66 7.35 -1.33
C SER A 139 23.01 6.93 -0.78
N SER A 140 23.00 6.23 0.34
CA SER A 140 24.19 5.74 1.01
C SER A 140 24.46 4.26 0.70
N TRP A 141 25.70 3.83 0.95
CA TRP A 141 26.07 2.42 0.82
C TRP A 141 25.23 1.52 1.73
N GLU A 142 24.95 1.97 2.96
CA GLU A 142 24.15 1.24 3.95
C GLU A 142 22.70 1.05 3.50
N GLU A 143 22.13 2.04 2.80
CA GLU A 143 20.81 1.89 2.18
C GLU A 143 20.84 0.88 1.03
N LEU A 144 21.82 0.99 0.13
CA LEU A 144 22.00 0.06 -0.97
C LEU A 144 22.13 -1.38 -0.44
N GLU A 145 23.01 -1.63 0.54
CA GLU A 145 23.21 -2.95 1.13
C GLU A 145 21.91 -3.51 1.71
N ARG A 146 21.20 -2.70 2.49
CA ARG A 146 19.94 -3.11 3.14
C ARG A 146 18.87 -3.52 2.13
N ASP A 147 18.75 -2.80 1.02
CA ASP A 147 17.75 -3.10 -0.01
C ASP A 147 18.23 -4.22 -0.97
N SER A 148 19.54 -4.48 -1.05
CA SER A 148 20.14 -5.39 -2.04
C SER A 148 20.45 -6.80 -1.52
N PHE A 149 20.90 -6.95 -0.26
CA PHE A 149 21.37 -8.25 0.27
C PHE A 149 20.24 -9.28 0.44
N GLY A 150 18.99 -8.80 0.60
CA GLY A 150 17.83 -9.64 0.87
C GLY A 150 17.72 -10.07 2.34
N GLY A 151 16.57 -10.64 2.71
CA GLY A 151 16.32 -11.22 4.04
C GLY A 151 15.63 -10.32 5.06
N LEU A 152 15.77 -8.99 4.98
CA LEU A 152 15.05 -8.05 5.87
C LEU A 152 13.73 -7.52 5.25
N LYS A 153 13.67 -7.40 3.94
CA LYS A 153 12.53 -6.87 3.18
C LYS A 153 12.19 -7.80 2.02
N ASN A 154 11.09 -7.51 1.33
CA ASN A 154 10.68 -8.20 0.11
C ASN A 154 11.52 -7.81 -1.13
N ALA A 155 12.63 -7.07 -0.93
CA ALA A 155 13.53 -6.59 -1.96
C ALA A 155 14.84 -7.38 -1.96
N SER A 156 15.38 -7.63 -3.15
CA SER A 156 16.71 -8.24 -3.32
C SER A 156 17.34 -7.80 -4.63
N ALA A 157 18.67 -7.69 -4.65
CA ALA A 157 19.41 -7.45 -5.88
C ALA A 157 19.37 -8.71 -6.77
N TYR A 158 18.97 -8.52 -8.03
CA TYR A 158 18.96 -9.60 -9.02
C TYR A 158 20.04 -9.43 -10.10
N CYS A 159 20.65 -8.24 -10.19
CA CYS A 159 21.77 -7.97 -11.10
C CYS A 159 22.80 -7.04 -10.45
N LEU A 160 24.08 -7.41 -10.53
CA LEU A 160 25.22 -6.60 -10.11
C LEU A 160 26.09 -6.29 -11.32
N MET A 161 26.34 -5.02 -11.57
CA MET A 161 27.13 -4.54 -12.70
C MET A 161 28.45 -3.98 -12.19
N TYR A 162 29.54 -4.64 -12.58
CA TYR A 162 30.90 -4.24 -12.20
C TYR A 162 31.65 -3.69 -13.41
N ILE A 163 32.41 -2.61 -13.20
CA ILE A 163 33.32 -2.04 -14.18
C ILE A 163 34.77 -2.29 -13.77
N SER A 164 35.65 -2.53 -14.74
CA SER A 164 37.08 -2.65 -14.44
C SER A 164 37.61 -1.31 -13.90
N ASP A 165 38.38 -1.34 -12.82
CA ASP A 165 38.95 -0.13 -12.22
C ASP A 165 39.86 0.63 -13.19
N LYS A 166 40.48 -0.08 -14.16
CA LYS A 166 41.25 0.55 -15.25
C LYS A 166 40.38 1.50 -16.08
N VAL A 167 39.15 1.11 -16.39
CA VAL A 167 38.19 1.90 -17.18
C VAL A 167 37.61 3.04 -16.34
N SER A 168 37.32 2.79 -15.07
CA SER A 168 36.80 3.80 -14.14
C SER A 168 37.72 5.02 -14.01
N ARG A 169 39.04 4.82 -14.00
CA ARG A 169 40.03 5.90 -13.89
C ARG A 169 40.08 6.80 -15.13
N PHE A 170 39.82 6.26 -16.34
CA PHE A 170 39.76 7.05 -17.57
C PHE A 170 38.55 7.99 -17.62
N VAL A 171 37.46 7.65 -16.91
CA VAL A 171 36.27 8.49 -16.81
C VAL A 171 36.49 9.61 -15.79
N ALA A 172 37.15 9.32 -14.66
CA ALA A 172 37.44 10.29 -13.60
C ALA A 172 38.52 11.33 -13.96
N ASP A 173 39.52 10.99 -14.79
CA ASP A 173 40.62 11.90 -15.14
C ASP A 173 40.24 13.02 -16.16
N LYS A 174 39.01 13.02 -16.67
CA LYS A 174 38.51 14.07 -17.59
C LYS A 174 37.75 15.21 -16.87
N ASP A 175 37.66 15.15 -15.54
CA ASP A 175 36.65 15.85 -14.74
C ASP A 175 37.25 16.90 -13.79
N ASP A 176 37.80 17.99 -14.37
CA ASP A 176 38.22 19.21 -13.64
C ASP A 176 37.35 20.43 -14.02
N GLY A 177 36.15 20.17 -14.56
CA GLY A 177 35.19 21.20 -14.98
C GLY A 177 33.97 21.25 -14.06
N SER A 178 33.35 22.41 -13.89
CA SER A 178 32.09 22.51 -13.14
C SER A 178 30.99 21.66 -13.81
N GLU A 179 30.19 20.94 -13.02
CA GLU A 179 29.11 20.04 -13.49
C GLU A 179 28.18 20.69 -14.53
N VAL A 180 27.93 22.00 -14.41
CA VAL A 180 27.07 22.78 -15.31
C VAL A 180 27.70 22.97 -16.70
N GLY A 181 29.03 23.10 -16.78
CA GLY A 181 29.76 23.24 -18.04
C GLY A 181 29.83 21.94 -18.84
N GLN A 182 29.86 20.79 -18.15
CA GLN A 182 29.90 19.48 -18.80
C GLN A 182 28.59 19.09 -19.45
N PHE A 183 27.45 19.27 -18.76
CA PHE A 183 26.14 19.00 -19.35
C PHE A 183 25.93 19.80 -20.64
N GLN A 184 26.27 21.08 -20.62
CA GLN A 184 26.18 21.94 -21.80
C GLN A 184 27.08 21.44 -22.94
N GLN A 185 28.31 21.02 -22.62
CA GLN A 185 29.25 20.47 -23.60
C GLN A 185 28.77 19.13 -24.19
N GLU A 186 28.12 18.28 -23.39
CA GLU A 186 27.53 17.02 -23.84
C GLU A 186 26.33 17.25 -24.76
N VAL A 187 25.44 18.19 -24.39
CA VAL A 187 24.32 18.60 -25.25
C VAL A 187 24.82 19.20 -26.55
N GLU A 188 25.88 20.02 -26.51
CA GLU A 188 26.54 20.56 -27.70
C GLU A 188 27.22 19.48 -28.56
N ALA A 189 27.63 18.35 -27.98
CA ALA A 189 28.19 17.23 -28.73
C ALA A 189 27.12 16.39 -29.47
N LEU A 190 25.83 16.57 -29.17
CA LEU A 190 24.74 15.83 -29.82
C LEU A 190 24.55 16.25 -31.29
N PRO A 191 24.02 15.33 -32.13
CA PRO A 191 23.59 15.65 -33.49
C PRO A 191 22.62 16.85 -33.54
N PRO A 192 22.67 17.69 -34.59
CA PRO A 192 21.83 18.88 -34.71
C PRO A 192 20.33 18.61 -34.55
N GLU A 193 19.84 17.48 -35.05
CA GLU A 193 18.43 17.10 -34.98
C GLU A 193 17.97 16.85 -33.55
N LEU A 194 18.79 16.18 -32.74
CA LEU A 194 18.49 15.93 -31.32
C LEU A 194 18.61 17.20 -30.49
N ARG A 195 19.58 18.07 -30.80
CA ARG A 195 19.68 19.38 -30.14
C ARG A 195 18.45 20.24 -30.39
N HIS A 196 17.96 20.29 -31.62
CA HIS A 196 16.73 21.02 -31.94
C HIS A 196 15.53 20.46 -31.19
N TYR A 197 15.39 19.13 -31.13
CA TYR A 197 14.32 18.48 -30.38
C TYR A 197 14.35 18.84 -28.88
N ILE A 198 15.53 18.76 -28.24
CA ILE A 198 15.70 19.13 -26.83
C ILE A 198 15.38 20.61 -26.60
N GLN A 199 15.84 21.49 -27.50
CA GLN A 199 15.55 22.93 -27.40
C GLN A 199 14.05 23.23 -27.50
N GLU A 200 13.34 22.57 -28.42
CA GLU A 200 11.89 22.73 -28.56
C GLU A 200 11.14 22.20 -27.33
N ASP A 201 11.54 21.06 -26.79
CA ASP A 201 10.92 20.47 -25.60
C ASP A 201 11.15 21.32 -24.34
N ASN A 202 12.37 21.81 -24.14
CA ASN A 202 12.69 22.73 -23.04
C ASN A 202 11.89 24.04 -23.14
N TRP A 203 11.76 24.60 -24.35
CA TRP A 203 10.95 25.80 -24.57
C TRP A 203 9.47 25.58 -24.23
N ARG A 204 8.92 24.40 -24.56
CA ARG A 204 7.55 24.04 -24.15
C ARG A 204 7.42 23.92 -22.64
N LEU A 205 8.40 23.35 -21.96
CA LEU A 205 8.40 23.26 -20.49
C LEU A 205 8.45 24.64 -19.83
N GLU A 206 9.26 25.56 -20.36
CA GLU A 206 9.31 26.95 -19.90
C GLU A 206 7.96 27.63 -20.07
N GLN A 207 7.32 27.45 -21.23
CA GLN A 207 5.96 27.96 -21.47
C GLN A 207 4.94 27.36 -20.49
N GLU A 208 4.98 26.06 -20.23
CA GLU A 208 4.11 25.41 -19.24
C GLU A 208 4.33 25.98 -17.83
N ALA A 209 5.57 26.30 -17.47
CA ALA A 209 5.91 26.91 -16.18
C ALA A 209 5.41 28.36 -16.09
N GLU A 210 5.61 29.18 -17.13
CA GLU A 210 5.10 30.55 -17.20
C GLU A 210 3.57 30.58 -17.11
N GLU A 211 2.88 29.74 -17.88
CA GLU A 211 1.42 29.59 -17.81
C GLU A 211 0.96 29.17 -16.40
N TRP A 212 1.69 28.26 -15.76
CA TRP A 212 1.40 27.84 -14.39
C TRP A 212 1.61 28.98 -13.39
N GLU A 213 2.69 29.77 -13.51
CA GLU A 213 2.97 30.93 -12.67
C GLU A 213 1.92 32.03 -12.85
N GLU A 214 1.48 32.32 -14.07
CA GLU A 214 0.38 33.24 -14.34
C GLU A 214 -0.93 32.75 -13.70
N GLU A 215 -1.22 31.45 -13.82
CA GLU A 215 -2.38 30.82 -13.17
C GLU A 215 -2.31 30.88 -11.63
N GLN A 216 -1.11 30.85 -11.01
CA GLN A 216 -0.94 31.05 -9.57
C GLN A 216 -1.01 32.53 -9.18
N SER A 217 -0.44 33.42 -9.99
CA SER A 217 -0.43 34.87 -9.78
C SER A 217 -1.84 35.45 -9.76
N CYS A 218 -2.73 34.95 -10.63
CA CYS A 218 -4.14 35.33 -10.64
C CYS A 218 -4.95 34.80 -9.44
N LYS A 219 -4.40 33.87 -8.64
CA LYS A 219 -5.02 33.37 -7.40
C LYS A 219 -4.56 34.13 -6.15
N ILE A 220 -3.50 34.93 -6.23
CA ILE A 220 -3.05 35.80 -5.15
C ILE A 220 -3.78 37.15 -5.32
N PRO A 221 -4.60 37.61 -4.35
CA PRO A 221 -5.20 38.94 -4.44
C PRO A 221 -4.10 40.00 -4.51
N GLN A 222 -4.08 40.78 -5.60
CA GLN A 222 -3.32 42.02 -5.64
C GLN A 222 -3.86 42.96 -4.58
N MET A 223 -3.15 43.09 -3.47
CA MET A 223 -3.35 44.14 -2.50
C MET A 223 -2.57 45.36 -2.99
N GLU A 224 -3.28 46.36 -3.53
CA GLU A 224 -2.66 47.65 -3.87
C GLU A 224 -2.09 48.34 -2.62
N PRO A 225 -0.99 49.10 -2.76
CA PRO A 225 -0.27 49.70 -1.66
C PRO A 225 -0.91 51.03 -1.24
N SER A 226 -0.89 51.34 0.06
CA SER A 226 -1.25 52.67 0.59
C SER A 226 -0.51 52.94 1.91
N PRO A 227 -0.31 54.23 2.28
CA PRO A 227 1.03 54.75 2.51
C PRO A 227 1.45 54.90 3.98
N ALA A 228 2.78 54.85 4.17
CA ALA A 228 3.61 55.47 5.21
C ALA A 228 3.20 55.36 6.70
N SER A 229 4.01 54.64 7.48
CA SER A 229 4.72 55.20 8.65
C SER A 229 5.73 54.21 9.26
N GLY A 230 6.97 54.67 9.41
CA GLY A 230 7.80 54.40 10.61
C GLY A 230 8.69 53.15 10.63
N SER A 231 9.85 53.24 9.99
CA SER A 231 11.17 52.72 10.41
C SER A 231 11.29 51.90 11.70
N GLN A 232 11.91 50.71 11.62
CA GLN A 232 13.19 50.40 12.28
C GLN A 232 13.77 49.03 11.85
N ASP A 233 15.09 49.02 11.67
CA ASP A 233 15.98 47.91 11.30
C ASP A 233 15.83 46.66 12.18
N LEU A 234 16.13 45.47 11.62
CA LEU A 234 17.34 44.68 11.92
C LEU A 234 17.27 43.26 11.30
N SER A 235 18.28 42.98 10.48
CA SER A 235 19.10 41.75 10.36
C SER A 235 18.49 40.35 10.19
N SER A 236 18.99 39.73 9.12
CA SER A 236 19.14 38.31 8.77
C SER A 236 19.28 37.33 9.95
N GLU A 237 18.59 36.18 9.87
CA GLU A 237 19.16 34.84 10.03
C GLU A 237 18.22 33.78 9.44
N SER A 238 18.85 32.68 9.03
CA SER A 238 18.43 31.55 8.21
C SER A 238 17.48 30.54 8.87
N GLY A 239 16.70 29.87 8.01
CA GLY A 239 15.99 28.60 8.26
C GLY A 239 14.63 28.57 7.54
N PRO A 240 14.32 27.53 6.75
CA PRO A 240 13.72 26.37 7.41
C PRO A 240 14.10 25.00 6.82
N ASP A 241 14.37 24.07 7.72
CA ASP A 241 13.82 22.71 7.61
C ASP A 241 12.29 22.82 7.58
N GLN A 242 11.65 22.28 6.55
CA GLN A 242 10.48 21.41 6.71
C GLN A 242 10.14 20.76 5.37
N SER A 243 10.28 19.44 5.38
CA SER A 243 9.68 18.45 4.49
C SER A 243 8.39 18.90 3.81
N SER A 244 8.50 19.35 2.55
CA SER A 244 7.41 19.27 1.59
C SER A 244 7.71 18.09 0.67
N VAL A 245 7.08 16.96 1.00
CA VAL A 245 6.93 15.84 0.08
C VAL A 245 6.32 16.41 -1.20
N CYS A 246 7.09 16.45 -2.27
CA CYS A 246 6.61 16.83 -3.59
C CYS A 246 5.68 15.71 -4.06
N GLU A 247 4.41 15.83 -3.71
CA GLU A 247 3.33 15.01 -4.25
C GLU A 247 3.31 15.21 -5.76
N GLN A 248 3.53 14.10 -6.49
CA GLN A 248 3.13 13.93 -7.88
C GLN A 248 1.86 14.74 -8.15
N SER A 249 1.86 15.62 -9.15
CA SER A 249 0.69 16.39 -9.59
C SER A 249 -0.60 15.55 -9.54
N VAL A 250 -1.30 15.57 -8.41
CA VAL A 250 -2.49 14.77 -8.16
C VAL A 250 -3.58 15.40 -9.01
N ARG A 251 -3.96 14.73 -10.10
CA ARG A 251 -5.21 15.10 -10.80
C ARG A 251 -6.32 15.12 -9.75
N SER A 252 -7.06 16.22 -9.66
CA SER A 252 -8.19 16.28 -8.74
C SER A 252 -9.17 15.16 -9.07
N LEU A 253 -9.81 14.55 -8.05
CA LEU A 253 -10.84 13.52 -8.26
C LEU A 253 -11.95 14.01 -9.19
N SER A 254 -12.21 15.32 -9.19
CA SER A 254 -13.14 15.94 -10.14
C SER A 254 -12.70 15.80 -11.60
N SER A 255 -11.43 16.08 -11.92
CA SER A 255 -10.92 15.87 -13.28
C SER A 255 -10.94 14.39 -13.67
N GLU A 256 -10.64 13.47 -12.74
CA GLU A 256 -10.79 12.04 -13.01
C GLU A 256 -12.24 11.64 -13.31
N HIS A 257 -13.22 12.25 -12.63
CA HIS A 257 -14.63 12.01 -12.89
C HIS A 257 -15.12 12.67 -14.19
N ALA A 258 -14.61 13.86 -14.54
CA ALA A 258 -14.91 14.52 -15.81
C ALA A 258 -14.43 13.68 -17.01
N MET A 259 -13.30 13.00 -16.88
CA MET A 259 -12.77 12.09 -17.90
C MET A 259 -13.69 10.90 -18.20
N ILE A 260 -14.50 10.46 -17.23
CA ILE A 260 -15.52 9.41 -17.43
C ILE A 260 -16.60 9.90 -18.40
N ALA A 261 -16.97 11.17 -18.28
CA ALA A 261 -18.07 11.82 -18.99
C ALA A 261 -17.62 12.54 -20.26
N LYS A 262 -16.34 12.43 -20.64
CA LYS A 262 -15.72 13.26 -21.68
C LYS A 262 -16.50 13.21 -23.01
N GLU A 263 -16.87 12.01 -23.46
CA GLU A 263 -17.58 11.82 -24.72
C GLU A 263 -19.01 12.38 -24.67
N GLN A 264 -19.73 12.18 -23.56
CA GLN A 264 -21.06 12.75 -23.37
C GLN A 264 -21.01 14.28 -23.31
N THR A 265 -19.98 14.83 -22.65
CA THR A 265 -19.75 16.29 -22.57
C THR A 265 -19.47 16.88 -23.94
N ALA A 266 -18.59 16.25 -24.73
CA ALA A 266 -18.31 16.69 -26.09
C ALA A 266 -19.56 16.65 -26.97
N LYS A 267 -20.39 15.61 -26.83
CA LYS A 267 -21.68 15.52 -27.53
C LYS A 267 -22.67 16.61 -27.11
N ALA A 268 -22.76 16.91 -25.82
CA ALA A 268 -23.60 18.00 -25.32
C ALA A 268 -23.15 19.35 -25.90
N ILE A 269 -21.84 19.60 -25.99
CA ILE A 269 -21.27 20.79 -26.63
C ILE A 269 -21.63 20.84 -28.12
N ALA A 270 -21.46 19.73 -28.86
CA ALA A 270 -21.74 19.67 -30.29
C ALA A 270 -23.20 20.00 -30.63
N ASN A 271 -24.15 19.63 -29.76
CA ASN A 271 -25.57 19.92 -29.95
C ASN A 271 -25.91 21.43 -29.84
N THR A 272 -25.03 22.26 -29.28
CA THR A 272 -25.26 23.70 -29.06
C THR A 272 -24.85 24.60 -30.21
N ALA A 273 -24.61 24.03 -31.40
CA ALA A 273 -24.14 24.76 -32.58
C ALA A 273 -25.02 25.99 -32.91
N ASP A 274 -26.34 25.79 -32.94
CA ASP A 274 -27.33 26.86 -33.21
C ASP A 274 -27.28 27.99 -32.19
N ALA A 275 -27.14 27.66 -30.90
CA ALA A 275 -27.10 28.62 -29.81
C ALA A 275 -25.79 29.43 -29.84
N TYR A 276 -24.68 28.75 -30.15
CA TYR A 276 -23.37 29.37 -30.31
C TYR A 276 -23.37 30.40 -31.45
N GLU A 277 -23.96 30.06 -32.60
CA GLU A 277 -24.00 30.94 -33.77
C GLU A 277 -24.95 32.14 -33.59
N LYS A 278 -26.10 31.93 -32.94
CA LYS A 278 -27.12 32.99 -32.78
C LYS A 278 -26.86 33.92 -31.59
N ASN A 279 -26.40 33.36 -30.46
CA ASN A 279 -26.38 34.03 -29.16
C ASN A 279 -25.01 34.02 -28.46
N GLY A 280 -23.99 33.40 -29.07
CA GLY A 280 -22.61 33.40 -28.58
C GLY A 280 -22.29 32.30 -27.56
N VAL A 281 -21.05 32.33 -27.06
CA VAL A 281 -20.43 31.26 -26.25
C VAL A 281 -21.15 31.03 -24.91
N GLU A 282 -21.61 32.10 -24.26
CA GLU A 282 -22.29 32.01 -22.96
C GLU A 282 -23.65 31.32 -23.08
N ALA A 283 -24.41 31.65 -24.13
CA ALA A 283 -25.69 31.00 -24.40
C ALA A 283 -25.51 29.51 -24.72
N ALA A 284 -24.47 29.16 -25.50
CA ALA A 284 -24.13 27.77 -25.78
C ALA A 284 -23.74 27.00 -24.51
N LEU A 285 -22.95 27.59 -23.61
CA LEU A 285 -22.63 26.97 -22.32
C LEU A 285 -23.89 26.74 -21.47
N CYS A 286 -24.77 27.74 -21.36
CA CYS A 286 -26.02 27.61 -20.60
C CYS A 286 -26.93 26.50 -21.16
N GLU A 287 -27.03 26.39 -22.48
CA GLU A 287 -27.81 25.34 -23.14
C GLU A 287 -27.20 23.95 -22.91
N ALA A 288 -25.90 23.79 -23.13
CA ALA A 288 -25.19 22.52 -22.89
C ALA A 288 -25.30 22.08 -21.42
N PHE A 289 -25.15 23.03 -20.49
CA PHE A 289 -25.27 22.79 -19.07
C PHE A 289 -26.69 22.32 -18.70
N HIS A 290 -27.72 22.99 -19.23
CA HIS A 290 -29.12 22.64 -18.96
C HIS A 290 -29.51 21.29 -19.56
N GLU A 291 -29.11 21.01 -20.80
CA GLU A 291 -29.36 19.72 -21.46
C GLU A 291 -28.69 18.57 -20.72
N GLU A 292 -27.41 18.73 -20.36
CA GLU A 292 -26.64 17.67 -19.70
C GLU A 292 -27.16 17.43 -18.28
N TYR A 293 -27.46 18.50 -17.52
CA TYR A 293 -28.13 18.37 -16.23
C TYR A 293 -29.47 17.64 -16.35
N SER A 294 -30.31 18.02 -17.33
CA SER A 294 -31.62 17.41 -17.54
C SER A 294 -31.52 15.93 -17.90
N ARG A 295 -30.57 15.57 -18.75
CA ARG A 295 -30.28 14.18 -19.13
C ARG A 295 -29.85 13.35 -17.92
N LEU A 296 -28.92 13.86 -17.13
CA LEU A 296 -28.40 13.18 -15.93
C LEU A 296 -29.48 13.07 -14.83
N TYR A 297 -30.34 14.09 -14.70
CA TYR A 297 -31.47 14.08 -13.78
C TYR A 297 -32.53 13.05 -14.14
N LEU A 298 -32.83 12.86 -15.43
CA LEU A 298 -33.71 11.80 -15.90
C LEU A 298 -33.12 10.42 -15.62
N LEU A 299 -31.83 10.21 -15.93
CA LEU A 299 -31.13 8.95 -15.64
C LEU A 299 -31.08 8.64 -14.14
N ALA A 300 -30.90 9.65 -13.29
CA ALA A 300 -30.90 9.46 -11.84
C ALA A 300 -32.25 8.98 -11.29
N LYS A 301 -33.36 9.25 -12.00
CA LYS A 301 -34.71 8.79 -11.63
C LYS A 301 -35.05 7.39 -12.15
N GLU A 302 -34.27 6.85 -13.07
CA GLU A 302 -34.48 5.48 -13.54
C GLU A 302 -34.25 4.50 -12.39
N THR A 303 -35.17 3.55 -12.25
CA THR A 303 -35.02 2.48 -11.26
C THR A 303 -33.85 1.58 -11.66
N PRO A 304 -32.86 1.35 -10.79
CA PRO A 304 -31.73 0.49 -11.10
C PRO A 304 -32.23 -0.94 -11.35
N THR A 305 -31.76 -1.54 -12.44
CA THR A 305 -31.99 -2.97 -12.70
C THR A 305 -30.82 -3.78 -12.15
N PRO A 306 -30.97 -5.09 -11.89
CA PRO A 306 -29.86 -5.91 -11.43
C PRO A 306 -28.65 -5.88 -12.38
N GLN A 307 -28.86 -5.59 -13.67
CA GLN A 307 -27.84 -5.62 -14.72
C GLN A 307 -27.31 -4.22 -15.09
N ASN A 308 -27.96 -3.14 -14.64
CA ASN A 308 -27.57 -1.78 -14.99
C ASN A 308 -27.71 -0.85 -13.80
N ASP A 309 -26.59 -0.27 -13.39
CA ASP A 309 -26.50 0.76 -12.37
C ASP A 309 -25.99 2.06 -12.99
N ALA A 310 -26.90 3.01 -13.20
CA ALA A 310 -26.60 4.29 -13.83
C ALA A 310 -25.57 5.12 -13.05
N ARG A 311 -25.39 4.88 -11.74
CA ARG A 311 -24.38 5.57 -10.91
C ARG A 311 -22.95 5.26 -11.39
N LEU A 312 -22.72 4.11 -12.02
CA LEU A 312 -21.41 3.75 -12.57
C LEU A 312 -21.05 4.57 -13.82
N GLN A 313 -22.06 5.16 -14.48
CA GLN A 313 -21.88 5.91 -15.73
C GLN A 313 -21.44 7.36 -15.49
N HIS A 314 -21.85 7.98 -14.37
CA HIS A 314 -21.58 9.40 -14.13
C HIS A 314 -21.64 9.78 -12.64
N VAL A 315 -20.71 10.63 -12.21
CA VAL A 315 -20.64 11.14 -10.81
C VAL A 315 -21.92 11.87 -10.39
N LEU A 316 -22.47 12.71 -11.26
CA LEU A 316 -23.70 13.45 -10.97
C LEU A 316 -24.92 12.55 -10.77
N ILE A 317 -24.99 11.37 -11.40
CA ILE A 317 -26.08 10.42 -11.13
C ILE A 317 -25.99 9.92 -9.68
N TYR A 318 -24.78 9.61 -9.22
CA TYR A 318 -24.52 9.25 -7.82
C TYR A 318 -24.87 10.40 -6.86
N PHE A 319 -24.50 11.64 -7.18
CA PHE A 319 -24.82 12.81 -6.35
C PHE A 319 -26.33 13.05 -6.25
N LEU A 320 -27.04 13.01 -7.38
CA LEU A 320 -28.49 13.22 -7.43
C LEU A 320 -29.26 12.13 -6.67
N GLN A 321 -28.87 10.85 -6.80
CA GLN A 321 -29.53 9.75 -6.06
C GLN A 321 -29.25 9.76 -4.55
N ASN A 322 -28.23 10.49 -4.11
CA ASN A 322 -27.83 10.63 -2.71
C ASN A 322 -28.16 12.00 -2.13
N ASN A 323 -28.94 12.84 -2.83
CA ASN A 323 -29.34 14.18 -2.41
C ASN A 323 -28.16 15.11 -2.08
N ALA A 324 -27.14 15.14 -2.94
CA ALA A 324 -26.05 16.10 -2.81
C ALA A 324 -26.56 17.56 -2.91
N PRO A 325 -25.91 18.52 -2.23
CA PRO A 325 -26.26 19.93 -2.35
C PRO A 325 -26.22 20.39 -3.80
N GLN A 326 -27.17 21.25 -4.18
CA GLN A 326 -27.29 21.74 -5.55
C GLN A 326 -26.00 22.45 -6.01
N GLN A 327 -25.33 23.16 -5.10
CA GLN A 327 -24.08 23.86 -5.39
C GLN A 327 -22.93 22.89 -5.72
N VAL A 328 -22.88 21.73 -5.05
CA VAL A 328 -21.90 20.65 -5.35
C VAL A 328 -22.17 20.07 -6.74
N VAL A 329 -23.44 19.83 -7.08
CA VAL A 329 -23.85 19.32 -8.39
C VAL A 329 -23.51 20.31 -9.51
N GLU A 330 -23.87 21.59 -9.33
CA GLU A 330 -23.62 22.65 -10.32
C GLU A 330 -22.13 22.89 -10.53
N ARG A 331 -21.36 22.97 -9.44
CA ARG A 331 -19.90 23.09 -9.51
C ARG A 331 -19.28 21.91 -10.25
N THR A 332 -19.70 20.68 -9.95
CA THR A 332 -19.16 19.48 -10.60
C THR A 332 -19.47 19.46 -12.10
N LEU A 333 -20.68 19.84 -12.50
CA LEU A 333 -21.05 19.95 -13.91
C LEU A 333 -20.25 21.06 -14.61
N LEU A 334 -20.01 22.18 -13.93
CA LEU A 334 -19.20 23.27 -14.48
C LEU A 334 -17.72 22.87 -14.63
N GLU A 335 -17.17 22.12 -13.67
CA GLU A 335 -15.82 21.55 -13.76
C GLU A 335 -15.68 20.55 -14.92
N GLN A 336 -16.73 19.78 -15.22
CA GLN A 336 -16.79 18.91 -16.40
C GLN A 336 -16.65 19.70 -17.71
N PHE A 337 -17.32 20.85 -17.87
CA PHE A 337 -17.16 21.73 -19.05
C PHE A 337 -15.84 22.52 -19.05
N ALA A 338 -15.16 22.64 -17.92
CA ALA A 338 -13.88 23.35 -17.78
C ALA A 338 -12.64 22.44 -17.98
N ASP A 339 -12.85 21.13 -18.09
CA ASP A 339 -11.77 20.13 -18.14
C ASP A 339 -10.85 20.31 -19.36
N LYS A 340 -9.53 20.20 -19.12
CA LYS A 340 -8.48 20.39 -20.14
C LYS A 340 -8.58 19.38 -21.29
N ASN A 341 -9.19 18.21 -21.07
CA ASN A 341 -9.22 17.13 -22.04
C ASN A 341 -10.33 17.27 -23.09
N LEU A 342 -11.20 18.28 -22.99
CA LEU A 342 -12.22 18.62 -23.99
C LEU A 342 -11.65 19.27 -25.27
N SER A 343 -10.33 19.47 -25.35
CA SER A 343 -9.65 20.31 -26.36
C SER A 343 -9.54 19.71 -27.77
N TYR A 344 -10.26 18.64 -28.12
CA TYR A 344 -10.19 18.05 -29.46
C TYR A 344 -11.45 18.36 -30.31
N ASP A 345 -11.18 18.89 -31.50
CA ASP A 345 -12.01 19.02 -32.72
C ASP A 345 -12.95 20.21 -32.99
N GLU A 346 -13.26 21.12 -32.05
CA GLU A 346 -14.03 22.33 -32.40
C GLU A 346 -13.59 23.56 -31.60
N SER A 347 -13.39 24.69 -32.29
CA SER A 347 -13.13 26.00 -31.66
C SER A 347 -14.20 26.35 -30.60
N ARG A 348 -15.42 25.85 -30.80
CA ARG A 348 -16.56 25.91 -29.86
C ARG A 348 -16.23 25.31 -28.49
N SER A 349 -15.68 24.09 -28.44
CA SER A 349 -15.34 23.41 -27.18
C SER A 349 -14.30 24.19 -26.39
N ILE A 350 -13.31 24.77 -27.07
CA ILE A 350 -12.28 25.61 -26.44
C ILE A 350 -12.90 26.90 -25.89
N SER A 351 -13.79 27.56 -26.65
CA SER A 351 -14.49 28.77 -26.19
C SER A 351 -15.35 28.50 -24.96
N ILE A 352 -16.18 27.44 -24.99
CA ILE A 352 -17.06 27.06 -23.89
C ILE A 352 -16.23 26.71 -22.64
N MET A 353 -15.15 25.94 -22.81
CA MET A 353 -14.22 25.59 -21.72
C MET A 353 -13.61 26.83 -21.07
N LYS A 354 -13.21 27.84 -21.84
CA LYS A 354 -12.68 29.11 -21.31
C LYS A 354 -13.73 29.86 -20.48
N VAL A 355 -14.99 29.92 -20.95
CA VAL A 355 -16.09 30.55 -20.21
C VAL A 355 -16.42 29.76 -18.94
N ALA A 356 -16.46 28.43 -19.00
CA ALA A 356 -16.68 27.58 -17.83
C ALA A 356 -15.58 27.78 -16.76
N ARG A 357 -14.31 27.90 -17.17
CA ARG A 357 -13.20 28.25 -16.26
C ARG A 357 -13.34 29.63 -15.66
N ALA A 358 -13.76 30.63 -16.43
CA ALA A 358 -14.00 31.96 -15.91
C ALA A 358 -15.09 31.93 -14.82
N LYS A 359 -16.21 31.27 -15.09
CA LYS A 359 -17.30 31.08 -14.11
C LYS A 359 -16.85 30.33 -12.86
N LEU A 360 -15.97 29.32 -12.97
CA LEU A 360 -15.44 28.61 -11.79
C LEU A 360 -14.58 29.50 -10.89
N ARG A 361 -13.87 30.50 -11.45
CA ARG A 361 -13.06 31.44 -10.67
C ARG A 361 -13.92 32.44 -9.90
N GLU A 362 -15.15 32.67 -10.36
CA GLU A 362 -16.12 33.54 -9.69
C GLU A 362 -16.79 32.87 -8.49
N ILE A 363 -16.78 31.54 -8.41
CA ILE A 363 -17.35 30.77 -7.29
C ILE A 363 -16.39 30.87 -6.09
N GLY A 364 -16.81 31.60 -5.07
CA GLY A 364 -16.07 31.78 -3.83
C GLY A 364 -16.28 30.65 -2.81
N PRO A 365 -15.53 30.65 -1.69
CA PRO A 365 -15.72 29.70 -0.60
C PRO A 365 -17.05 29.87 0.14
N ASP A 366 -17.71 31.04 0.01
CA ASP A 366 -19.05 31.28 0.57
C ASP A 366 -20.16 30.62 -0.27
N ASP A 367 -19.88 30.28 -1.54
CA ASP A 367 -20.83 29.66 -2.45
C ASP A 367 -20.81 28.12 -2.38
N VAL A 368 -19.63 27.54 -2.11
CA VAL A 368 -19.42 26.09 -2.01
C VAL A 368 -18.43 25.76 -0.89
N ASP A 369 -18.85 24.93 0.07
CA ASP A 369 -17.93 24.32 1.02
C ASP A 369 -17.01 23.32 0.27
N MET A 370 -15.74 23.71 0.12
CA MET A 370 -14.75 22.92 -0.60
C MET A 370 -14.39 21.60 0.10
N GLU A 371 -14.56 21.49 1.41
CA GLU A 371 -14.34 20.25 2.15
C GLU A 371 -15.52 19.30 1.99
N GLU A 372 -16.75 19.82 2.02
CA GLU A 372 -17.92 19.02 1.65
C GLU A 372 -17.83 18.53 0.20
N TYR A 373 -17.46 19.42 -0.72
CA TYR A 373 -17.25 19.10 -2.13
C TYR A 373 -16.25 17.95 -2.34
N LYS A 374 -15.07 18.01 -1.70
CA LYS A 374 -14.06 16.94 -1.77
C LYS A 374 -14.61 15.61 -1.24
N ARG A 375 -15.31 15.61 -0.10
CA ARG A 375 -15.91 14.39 0.48
C ARG A 375 -16.90 13.70 -0.45
N TRP A 376 -17.67 14.47 -1.23
CA TRP A 376 -18.58 13.91 -2.23
C TRP A 376 -17.83 13.18 -3.35
N HIS A 377 -16.74 13.75 -3.84
CA HIS A 377 -15.88 13.10 -4.82
C HIS A 377 -15.17 11.87 -4.24
N GLU A 378 -14.71 11.92 -2.98
CA GLU A 378 -14.13 10.77 -2.28
C GLU A 378 -15.14 9.62 -2.13
N ASP A 379 -16.38 9.92 -1.75
CA ASP A 379 -17.47 8.94 -1.63
C ASP A 379 -17.75 8.27 -2.99
N TYR A 380 -17.80 9.04 -4.07
CA TYR A 380 -18.01 8.49 -5.41
C TYR A 380 -16.82 7.62 -5.86
N SER A 381 -15.59 8.05 -5.60
CA SER A 381 -14.39 7.27 -5.89
C SER A 381 -14.38 5.94 -5.12
N LEU A 382 -14.76 5.98 -3.83
CA LEU A 382 -14.92 4.78 -3.01
C LEU A 382 -16.04 3.87 -3.53
N PHE A 383 -17.18 4.42 -3.97
CA PHE A 383 -18.26 3.66 -4.60
C PHE A 383 -17.80 2.92 -5.87
N ARG A 384 -17.03 3.60 -6.73
CA ARG A 384 -16.43 2.96 -7.91
C ARG A 384 -15.42 1.88 -7.53
N LYS A 385 -14.58 2.12 -6.52
CA LYS A 385 -13.63 1.14 -5.99
C LYS A 385 -14.34 -0.12 -5.47
N VAL A 386 -15.41 0.04 -4.69
CA VAL A 386 -16.26 -1.06 -4.20
C VAL A 386 -16.85 -1.84 -5.38
N SER A 387 -17.33 -1.16 -6.40
CA SER A 387 -17.92 -1.78 -7.59
C SER A 387 -16.88 -2.61 -8.37
N VAL A 388 -15.66 -2.10 -8.54
CA VAL A 388 -14.54 -2.83 -9.16
C VAL A 388 -14.19 -4.10 -8.35
N TYR A 389 -14.12 -3.98 -7.02
CA TYR A 389 -13.83 -5.13 -6.15
C TYR A 389 -14.94 -6.18 -6.21
N LEU A 390 -16.20 -5.77 -6.17
CA LEU A 390 -17.33 -6.68 -6.31
C LEU A 390 -17.24 -7.44 -7.64
N LEU A 391 -17.09 -6.72 -8.77
CA LEU A 391 -17.05 -7.34 -10.09
C LEU A 391 -15.89 -8.30 -10.27
N THR A 392 -14.69 -7.87 -9.89
CA THR A 392 -13.51 -8.73 -9.95
C THR A 392 -13.67 -9.95 -9.06
N GLY A 393 -14.20 -9.77 -7.84
CA GLY A 393 -14.49 -10.87 -6.93
C GLY A 393 -15.47 -11.89 -7.54
N LEU A 394 -16.50 -11.42 -8.23
CA LEU A 394 -17.50 -12.27 -8.90
C LEU A 394 -16.94 -12.98 -10.14
N GLU A 395 -16.15 -12.29 -10.97
CA GLU A 395 -15.46 -12.88 -12.15
C GLU A 395 -14.51 -14.00 -11.72
N LEU A 396 -13.70 -13.75 -10.68
CA LEU A 396 -12.80 -14.75 -10.11
C LEU A 396 -13.56 -15.94 -9.52
N TYR A 397 -14.71 -15.68 -8.88
CA TYR A 397 -15.58 -16.73 -8.36
C TYR A 397 -16.11 -17.64 -9.48
N GLN A 398 -16.57 -17.06 -10.59
CA GLN A 398 -17.03 -17.81 -11.78
C GLN A 398 -15.90 -18.65 -12.40
N ASN A 399 -14.68 -18.13 -12.39
CA ASN A 399 -13.47 -18.82 -12.85
C ASN A 399 -12.89 -19.83 -11.85
N ARG A 400 -13.61 -20.14 -10.76
CA ARG A 400 -13.19 -21.06 -9.67
C ARG A 400 -11.90 -20.65 -8.97
N LYS A 401 -11.48 -19.39 -9.09
CA LYS A 401 -10.33 -18.79 -8.40
C LYS A 401 -10.76 -18.27 -7.03
N TYR A 402 -11.17 -19.18 -6.15
CA TYR A 402 -11.81 -18.81 -4.89
C TYR A 402 -10.86 -18.07 -3.92
N GLN A 403 -9.56 -18.37 -3.94
CA GLN A 403 -8.58 -17.70 -3.06
C GLN A 403 -8.49 -16.21 -3.38
N GLU A 404 -8.30 -15.87 -4.66
CA GLU A 404 -8.25 -14.48 -5.13
C GLU A 404 -9.62 -13.79 -4.92
N SER A 405 -10.72 -14.49 -5.24
CA SER A 405 -12.09 -13.97 -5.14
C SER A 405 -12.47 -13.54 -3.72
N LEU A 406 -12.14 -14.33 -2.70
CA LEU A 406 -12.52 -14.05 -1.32
C LEU A 406 -11.95 -12.70 -0.85
N THR A 407 -10.68 -12.44 -1.15
CA THR A 407 -10.01 -11.19 -0.76
C THR A 407 -10.70 -9.96 -1.35
N TYR A 408 -11.04 -9.99 -2.64
CA TYR A 408 -11.80 -8.91 -3.28
C TYR A 408 -13.19 -8.72 -2.65
N LEU A 409 -13.92 -9.79 -2.37
CA LEU A 409 -15.27 -9.73 -1.79
C LEU A 409 -15.27 -9.22 -0.34
N VAL A 410 -14.26 -9.56 0.46
CA VAL A 410 -14.13 -9.04 1.84
C VAL A 410 -13.84 -7.54 1.83
N TYR A 411 -12.91 -7.08 1.00
CA TYR A 411 -12.60 -5.66 0.86
C TYR A 411 -13.77 -4.84 0.27
N ALA A 412 -14.49 -5.42 -0.69
CA ALA A 412 -15.74 -4.86 -1.20
C ALA A 412 -16.75 -4.68 -0.06
N TYR A 413 -16.96 -5.70 0.77
CA TYR A 413 -17.90 -5.66 1.88
C TYR A 413 -17.54 -4.56 2.89
N GLN A 414 -16.31 -4.56 3.41
CA GLN A 414 -15.85 -3.58 4.40
C GLN A 414 -15.93 -2.14 3.89
N SER A 415 -15.53 -1.91 2.65
CA SER A 415 -15.57 -0.59 2.02
C SER A 415 -17.02 -0.16 1.75
N ASN A 416 -17.89 -1.09 1.36
CA ASN A 416 -19.31 -0.83 1.14
C ASN A 416 -20.04 -0.47 2.44
N THR A 417 -19.73 -1.13 3.56
CA THR A 417 -20.29 -0.78 4.87
C THR A 417 -20.01 0.68 5.24
N LYS A 418 -18.80 1.20 4.96
CA LYS A 418 -18.47 2.61 5.19
C LYS A 418 -19.35 3.57 4.38
N LEU A 419 -19.71 3.20 3.14
CA LEU A 419 -20.61 3.98 2.30
C LEU A 419 -22.06 3.90 2.79
N LEU A 420 -22.53 2.70 3.14
CA LEU A 420 -23.91 2.48 3.58
C LEU A 420 -24.23 3.17 4.91
N MET A 421 -23.24 3.34 5.79
CA MET A 421 -23.37 4.16 7.01
C MET A 421 -23.70 5.63 6.72
N LYS A 422 -23.36 6.13 5.53
CA LYS A 422 -23.64 7.49 5.07
C LYS A 422 -24.94 7.60 4.23
N GLY A 423 -25.59 6.47 3.92
CA GLY A 423 -26.85 6.42 3.17
C GLY A 423 -27.04 5.13 2.38
N THR A 424 -28.29 4.66 2.28
CA THR A 424 -28.63 3.38 1.62
C THR A 424 -28.28 3.35 0.12
N ASN A 425 -28.31 4.51 -0.55
CA ASN A 425 -28.00 4.65 -1.97
C ASN A 425 -26.52 4.99 -2.25
N ARG A 426 -25.67 5.03 -1.22
CA ARG A 426 -24.24 5.34 -1.39
C ARG A 426 -23.38 4.14 -1.75
N GLY A 427 -23.87 2.93 -1.46
CA GLY A 427 -23.17 1.68 -1.70
C GLY A 427 -23.80 0.82 -2.80
N VAL A 428 -23.25 -0.38 -2.98
CA VAL A 428 -23.85 -1.47 -3.75
C VAL A 428 -24.67 -2.39 -2.83
N ASN A 429 -25.44 -3.32 -3.42
CA ASN A 429 -26.28 -4.25 -2.66
C ASN A 429 -25.45 -5.12 -1.71
N GLU A 430 -25.55 -4.85 -0.41
CA GLU A 430 -24.81 -5.55 0.64
C GLU A 430 -25.10 -7.06 0.68
N SER A 431 -26.36 -7.44 0.50
CA SER A 431 -26.77 -8.85 0.54
C SER A 431 -26.11 -9.69 -0.55
N LEU A 432 -25.85 -9.10 -1.71
CA LEU A 432 -25.15 -9.74 -2.82
C LEU A 432 -23.67 -10.00 -2.48
N ILE A 433 -22.97 -8.98 -1.97
CA ILE A 433 -21.57 -9.13 -1.55
C ILE A 433 -21.47 -10.20 -0.45
N ALA A 434 -22.34 -10.11 0.56
CA ALA A 434 -22.35 -11.04 1.68
C ALA A 434 -22.62 -12.48 1.23
N LEU A 435 -23.55 -12.69 0.29
CA LEU A 435 -23.85 -13.99 -0.29
C LEU A 435 -22.63 -14.61 -0.98
N TYR A 436 -21.96 -13.86 -1.86
CA TYR A 436 -20.82 -14.38 -2.60
C TYR A 436 -19.57 -14.52 -1.72
N ARG A 437 -19.38 -13.65 -0.73
CA ARG A 437 -18.36 -13.83 0.31
C ARG A 437 -18.55 -15.15 1.03
N ARG A 438 -19.77 -15.45 1.52
CA ARG A 438 -20.10 -16.74 2.17
C ARG A 438 -19.89 -17.93 1.24
N LYS A 439 -20.39 -17.87 0.00
CA LYS A 439 -20.20 -18.95 -0.98
C LYS A 439 -18.72 -19.22 -1.26
N CYS A 440 -17.92 -18.17 -1.40
CA CYS A 440 -16.48 -18.28 -1.63
C CYS A 440 -15.77 -18.90 -0.43
N LEU A 441 -16.13 -18.47 0.79
CA LEU A 441 -15.57 -19.00 2.03
C LEU A 441 -15.87 -20.50 2.21
N LEU A 442 -17.12 -20.91 1.98
CA LEU A 442 -17.53 -22.33 2.02
C LEU A 442 -16.80 -23.17 0.97
N LYS A 443 -16.65 -22.65 -0.26
CA LYS A 443 -15.90 -23.34 -1.33
C LYS A 443 -14.42 -23.48 -1.01
N LEU A 444 -13.79 -22.44 -0.46
CA LEU A 444 -12.41 -22.52 0.01
C LEU A 444 -12.26 -23.53 1.15
N ASN A 445 -13.22 -23.58 2.07
CA ASN A 445 -13.22 -24.55 3.14
C ASN A 445 -13.31 -25.99 2.63
N GLU A 446 -14.15 -26.26 1.63
CA GLU A 446 -14.20 -27.56 0.94
C GLU A 446 -12.84 -27.91 0.30
N VAL A 447 -12.21 -26.96 -0.39
CA VAL A 447 -10.87 -27.13 -1.01
C VAL A 447 -9.82 -27.43 0.05
N ALA A 448 -9.73 -26.62 1.11
CA ALA A 448 -8.77 -26.81 2.20
C ALA A 448 -8.96 -28.16 2.90
N ALA A 449 -10.21 -28.55 3.15
CA ALA A 449 -10.54 -29.86 3.73
C ALA A 449 -10.14 -31.01 2.80
N SER A 450 -10.32 -30.87 1.48
CA SER A 450 -9.92 -31.90 0.51
C SER A 450 -8.40 -32.06 0.42
N LEU A 451 -7.66 -30.96 0.49
CA LEU A 451 -6.19 -30.94 0.49
C LEU A 451 -5.64 -31.55 1.78
N PHE A 452 -6.26 -31.26 2.92
CA PHE A 452 -5.88 -31.79 4.23
C PHE A 452 -5.99 -33.32 4.32
N VAL A 453 -7.03 -33.92 3.73
CA VAL A 453 -7.26 -35.37 3.76
C VAL A 453 -6.46 -36.13 2.69
N SER A 454 -5.76 -35.44 1.78
CA SER A 454 -4.99 -36.09 0.70
C SER A 454 -3.76 -36.88 1.17
N CYS A 455 -3.32 -36.71 2.43
CA CYS A 455 -2.12 -37.32 3.03
C CYS A 455 -0.79 -37.01 2.31
N GLU A 456 -0.79 -36.14 1.28
CA GLU A 456 0.42 -35.61 0.63
C GLU A 456 0.91 -34.36 1.37
N GLU A 457 2.14 -34.38 1.87
CA GLU A 457 2.66 -33.32 2.75
C GLU A 457 2.57 -31.91 2.14
N ALA A 458 2.87 -31.77 0.84
CA ALA A 458 2.77 -30.49 0.12
C ALA A 458 1.33 -29.97 0.02
N ARG A 459 0.37 -30.86 -0.27
CA ARG A 459 -1.05 -30.50 -0.35
C ARG A 459 -1.63 -30.17 1.02
N VAL A 460 -1.25 -30.93 2.04
CA VAL A 460 -1.63 -30.64 3.42
C VAL A 460 -1.13 -29.26 3.83
N ALA A 461 0.12 -28.91 3.50
CA ALA A 461 0.66 -27.57 3.76
C ALA A 461 -0.13 -26.47 3.03
N GLU A 462 -0.51 -26.69 1.77
CA GLU A 462 -1.37 -25.76 1.02
C GLU A 462 -2.74 -25.57 1.67
N GLY A 463 -3.42 -26.66 2.07
CA GLY A 463 -4.71 -26.59 2.76
C GLY A 463 -4.64 -25.85 4.10
N ILE A 464 -3.54 -26.00 4.83
CA ILE A 464 -3.27 -25.29 6.08
C ILE A 464 -2.98 -23.80 5.84
N SER A 465 -2.25 -23.45 4.78
CA SER A 465 -2.03 -22.06 4.38
C SER A 465 -3.35 -21.38 4.04
N ILE A 466 -4.24 -22.01 3.26
CA ILE A 466 -5.59 -21.47 2.96
C ILE A 466 -6.38 -21.19 4.25
N LEU A 467 -6.31 -22.08 5.23
CA LEU A 467 -6.99 -21.88 6.52
C LEU A 467 -6.43 -20.66 7.26
N ASN A 468 -5.12 -20.61 7.44
CA ASN A 468 -4.46 -19.58 8.25
C ASN A 468 -4.46 -18.20 7.58
N GLU A 469 -4.32 -18.14 6.26
CA GLU A 469 -4.16 -16.88 5.53
C GLU A 469 -5.48 -16.29 5.02
N LEU A 470 -6.52 -17.11 4.85
CA LEU A 470 -7.79 -16.67 4.25
C LEU A 470 -9.01 -16.98 5.12
N ILE A 471 -9.24 -18.25 5.47
CA ILE A 471 -10.50 -18.68 6.11
C ILE A 471 -10.61 -18.12 7.53
N ILE A 472 -9.62 -18.38 8.39
CA ILE A 472 -9.62 -17.93 9.78
C ILE A 472 -9.68 -16.38 9.85
N PRO A 473 -8.83 -15.63 9.12
CA PRO A 473 -8.97 -14.18 9.03
C PRO A 473 -10.36 -13.68 8.60
N CYS A 474 -10.95 -14.29 7.58
CA CYS A 474 -12.28 -13.90 7.12
C CYS A 474 -13.36 -14.18 8.17
N MET A 475 -13.27 -15.30 8.89
CA MET A 475 -14.19 -15.63 10.00
C MET A 475 -14.10 -14.59 11.12
N HIS A 476 -12.91 -14.13 11.47
CA HIS A 476 -12.72 -13.05 12.45
C HIS A 476 -13.40 -11.76 11.99
N LEU A 477 -13.20 -11.37 10.72
CA LEU A 477 -13.81 -10.16 10.16
C LEU A 477 -15.34 -10.23 10.07
N MET A 478 -15.91 -11.43 9.98
CA MET A 478 -17.36 -11.67 9.99
C MET A 478 -17.96 -11.66 11.39
N ASN A 479 -17.16 -11.96 12.42
CA ASN A 479 -17.60 -12.11 13.81
C ASN A 479 -17.66 -10.77 14.59
N ASN A 480 -17.88 -9.65 13.89
CA ASN A 480 -18.11 -8.35 14.50
C ASN A 480 -19.48 -8.32 15.23
N PHE A 481 -19.73 -7.28 16.03
CA PHE A 481 -20.87 -7.16 16.97
C PHE A 481 -22.29 -7.42 16.40
N GLU A 482 -22.49 -7.44 15.08
CA GLU A 482 -23.75 -7.76 14.40
C GLU A 482 -23.56 -8.82 13.29
N ILE A 483 -23.38 -10.08 13.69
CA ILE A 483 -23.27 -11.19 12.74
C ILE A 483 -24.66 -11.58 12.18
N SER A 484 -24.78 -11.70 10.86
CA SER A 484 -26.01 -12.20 10.24
C SER A 484 -26.21 -13.70 10.50
N LYS A 485 -27.46 -14.15 10.55
CA LYS A 485 -27.77 -15.58 10.77
C LYS A 485 -27.12 -16.45 9.69
N GLU A 486 -27.14 -16.01 8.44
CA GLU A 486 -26.54 -16.73 7.32
C GLU A 486 -25.01 -16.80 7.41
N ASP A 487 -24.36 -15.75 7.95
CA ASP A 487 -22.91 -15.76 8.19
C ASP A 487 -22.55 -16.71 9.34
N LEU A 488 -23.34 -16.72 10.41
CA LEU A 488 -23.18 -17.64 11.54
C LEU A 488 -23.37 -19.09 11.10
N ASP A 489 -24.42 -19.39 10.35
CA ASP A 489 -24.69 -20.72 9.81
C ASP A 489 -23.53 -21.20 8.93
N ALA A 490 -22.95 -20.33 8.09
CA ALA A 490 -21.78 -20.66 7.28
C ALA A 490 -20.53 -20.96 8.12
N ILE A 491 -20.29 -20.19 9.18
CA ILE A 491 -19.19 -20.44 10.14
C ILE A 491 -19.36 -21.79 10.83
N GLU A 492 -20.57 -22.09 11.30
CA GLU A 492 -20.86 -23.36 11.98
C GLU A 492 -20.72 -24.56 11.03
N VAL A 493 -21.09 -24.44 9.75
CA VAL A 493 -20.83 -25.49 8.76
C VAL A 493 -19.33 -25.80 8.64
N MET A 494 -18.47 -24.77 8.64
CA MET A 494 -17.01 -24.96 8.58
C MET A 494 -16.47 -25.57 9.86
N ARG A 495 -16.87 -25.04 11.03
CA ARG A 495 -16.48 -25.58 12.35
C ARG A 495 -16.83 -27.06 12.48
N ASN A 496 -18.09 -27.42 12.18
CA ASN A 496 -18.55 -28.80 12.20
C ASN A 496 -17.74 -29.70 11.26
N ARG A 497 -17.36 -29.20 10.07
CA ARG A 497 -16.55 -29.97 9.13
C ARG A 497 -15.17 -30.29 9.70
N TRP A 498 -14.47 -29.32 10.28
CA TRP A 498 -13.14 -29.55 10.87
C TRP A 498 -13.18 -30.37 12.15
N CYS A 499 -14.20 -30.16 13.00
CA CYS A 499 -14.42 -30.98 14.18
C CYS A 499 -14.72 -32.44 13.84
N SER A 500 -15.33 -32.73 12.67
CA SER A 500 -15.61 -34.12 12.24
C SER A 500 -14.36 -34.98 11.95
N TYR A 501 -13.18 -34.36 11.92
CA TYR A 501 -11.90 -35.05 11.80
C TYR A 501 -11.32 -35.48 13.15
N LEU A 502 -11.81 -34.92 14.27
CA LEU A 502 -11.42 -35.34 15.61
C LEU A 502 -11.92 -36.77 15.90
N GLY A 503 -11.05 -37.62 16.43
CA GLY A 503 -11.42 -38.98 16.83
C GLY A 503 -11.55 -39.99 15.68
N ARG A 504 -11.11 -39.63 14.47
CA ARG A 504 -11.00 -40.58 13.35
C ARG A 504 -9.81 -41.52 13.54
N GLU A 505 -10.09 -42.81 13.65
CA GLU A 505 -9.09 -43.87 13.84
C GLU A 505 -8.21 -44.11 12.60
N ASP A 506 -8.66 -43.67 11.42
CA ASP A 506 -8.00 -43.83 10.12
C ASP A 506 -7.06 -42.65 9.76
N MET A 507 -6.88 -41.68 10.65
CA MET A 507 -6.08 -40.47 10.39
C MET A 507 -4.64 -40.60 10.90
N ASP A 508 -3.67 -40.19 10.07
CA ASP A 508 -2.25 -40.16 10.42
C ASP A 508 -1.97 -39.28 11.65
N ALA A 509 -1.04 -39.73 12.51
CA ALA A 509 -0.72 -39.04 13.76
C ALA A 509 -0.18 -37.61 13.56
N LYS A 510 0.56 -37.36 12.46
CA LYS A 510 1.03 -36.00 12.13
C LYS A 510 -0.11 -35.10 11.69
N LEU A 511 -1.10 -35.65 10.97
CA LEU A 511 -2.32 -34.90 10.60
C LEU A 511 -3.16 -34.57 11.83
N GLN A 512 -3.33 -35.51 12.77
CA GLN A 512 -4.04 -35.25 14.03
C GLN A 512 -3.36 -34.14 14.84
N MET A 513 -2.02 -34.12 14.90
CA MET A 513 -1.27 -33.05 15.57
C MET A 513 -1.51 -31.68 14.91
N LYS A 514 -1.36 -31.60 13.57
CA LYS A 514 -1.63 -30.36 12.80
C LYS A 514 -3.08 -29.88 12.96
N LEU A 515 -4.04 -30.80 12.99
CA LEU A 515 -5.44 -30.47 13.25
C LEU A 515 -5.62 -29.88 14.65
N GLY A 516 -4.97 -30.46 15.66
CA GLY A 516 -5.01 -29.97 17.04
C GLY A 516 -4.44 -28.56 17.22
N GLU A 517 -3.45 -28.18 16.43
CA GLU A 517 -2.90 -26.81 16.39
C GLU A 517 -3.85 -25.80 15.74
N LEU A 518 -4.60 -26.22 14.72
CA LEU A 518 -5.49 -25.35 13.92
C LEU A 518 -6.86 -25.12 14.57
N LEU A 519 -7.41 -26.17 15.19
CA LEU A 519 -8.79 -26.17 15.67
C LEU A 519 -9.10 -25.03 16.68
N PRO A 520 -8.23 -24.74 17.66
CA PRO A 520 -8.48 -23.65 18.61
C PRO A 520 -8.69 -22.31 17.91
N ARG A 521 -7.89 -22.00 16.89
CA ARG A 521 -7.97 -20.73 16.12
C ARG A 521 -9.22 -20.64 15.23
N LEU A 522 -9.78 -21.78 14.84
CA LEU A 522 -10.99 -21.86 14.02
C LEU A 522 -12.27 -21.81 14.88
N LEU A 523 -12.18 -22.27 16.13
CA LEU A 523 -13.28 -22.25 17.09
C LEU A 523 -13.36 -20.92 17.86
N ASP A 524 -12.21 -20.36 18.24
CA ASP A 524 -12.12 -19.10 18.97
C ASP A 524 -11.62 -17.96 18.06
N CYS A 525 -12.57 -17.13 17.59
CA CYS A 525 -12.28 -15.99 16.73
C CYS A 525 -12.15 -14.65 17.50
N SER A 526 -11.89 -14.68 18.83
CA SER A 526 -12.16 -13.53 19.70
C SER A 526 -10.96 -12.63 20.06
N THR A 527 -9.71 -12.97 19.70
CA THR A 527 -8.53 -12.32 20.33
C THR A 527 -7.44 -11.76 19.41
N GLU A 528 -7.46 -12.01 18.09
CA GLU A 528 -6.43 -11.47 17.17
C GLU A 528 -7.00 -10.39 16.24
N VAL A 529 -6.32 -9.22 16.15
CA VAL A 529 -6.59 -8.22 15.10
C VAL A 529 -6.05 -8.78 13.79
N VAL A 530 -6.92 -9.42 13.01
CA VAL A 530 -6.52 -10.05 11.76
C VAL A 530 -6.93 -9.18 10.57
N VAL A 531 -5.94 -8.78 9.76
CA VAL A 531 -6.14 -8.05 8.51
C VAL A 531 -5.79 -8.99 7.35
N LEU A 532 -6.74 -9.20 6.43
CA LEU A 532 -6.46 -9.88 5.16
C LEU A 532 -5.54 -9.01 4.31
N LYS A 533 -4.66 -9.62 3.52
CA LYS A 533 -3.80 -8.89 2.59
C LYS A 533 -4.65 -8.10 1.58
N GLU A 534 -4.32 -6.82 1.35
CA GLU A 534 -5.06 -5.99 0.38
C GLU A 534 -4.95 -6.57 -1.04
N PRO A 535 -6.07 -6.70 -1.77
CA PRO A 535 -6.03 -7.24 -3.12
C PRO A 535 -5.36 -6.24 -4.07
N PRO A 536 -4.73 -6.71 -5.17
CA PRO A 536 -4.11 -5.86 -6.16
C PRO A 536 -5.06 -4.75 -6.64
N LYS A 537 -4.55 -3.52 -6.73
CA LYS A 537 -5.31 -2.37 -7.27
C LYS A 537 -5.57 -2.61 -8.75
N ILE A 538 -6.85 -2.71 -9.12
CA ILE A 538 -7.28 -2.85 -10.51
C ILE A 538 -7.65 -1.47 -11.04
N ARG A 539 -6.96 -1.03 -12.09
CA ARG A 539 -7.37 0.15 -12.86
C ARG A 539 -8.25 -0.33 -14.02
N PRO A 540 -9.53 0.07 -14.10
CA PRO A 540 -10.35 -0.26 -15.25
C PRO A 540 -9.73 0.34 -16.53
N ASN A 541 -9.75 -0.40 -17.63
CA ASN A 541 -9.13 0.01 -18.89
C ASN A 541 -9.83 1.22 -19.52
N SER A 542 -11.12 1.40 -19.21
CA SER A 542 -11.90 2.58 -19.60
C SER A 542 -13.08 2.79 -18.63
N PRO A 543 -13.73 3.96 -18.64
CA PRO A 543 -14.93 4.20 -17.85
C PRO A 543 -16.11 3.30 -18.25
N TYR A 544 -16.21 2.95 -19.54
CA TYR A 544 -17.25 2.06 -20.09
C TYR A 544 -16.99 0.57 -19.82
N ASP A 545 -15.73 0.19 -19.56
CA ASP A 545 -15.34 -1.17 -19.14
C ASP A 545 -16.09 -1.58 -17.87
N LEU A 546 -16.26 -0.66 -16.92
CA LEU A 546 -16.92 -0.97 -15.65
C LEU A 546 -18.41 -1.30 -15.82
N CYS A 547 -19.13 -0.53 -16.64
CA CYS A 547 -20.56 -0.75 -16.88
C CYS A 547 -20.81 -2.03 -17.69
N SER A 548 -20.00 -2.28 -18.72
CA SER A 548 -20.11 -3.49 -19.54
C SER A 548 -19.77 -4.76 -18.77
N ARG A 549 -18.70 -4.73 -17.95
CA ARG A 549 -18.37 -5.82 -17.02
C ARG A 549 -19.48 -6.04 -15.99
N PHE A 550 -20.06 -4.96 -15.44
CA PHE A 550 -21.18 -5.07 -14.51
C PHE A 550 -22.37 -5.80 -15.13
N ALA A 551 -22.80 -5.39 -16.32
CA ALA A 551 -23.90 -6.03 -17.03
C ALA A 551 -23.62 -7.51 -17.30
N ALA A 552 -22.43 -7.85 -17.84
CA ALA A 552 -22.06 -9.22 -18.17
C ALA A 552 -22.02 -10.15 -16.95
N VAL A 553 -21.40 -9.70 -15.84
CA VAL A 553 -21.31 -10.47 -14.59
C VAL A 553 -22.69 -10.67 -13.98
N MET A 554 -23.50 -9.62 -13.93
CA MET A 554 -24.84 -9.69 -13.34
C MET A 554 -25.79 -10.53 -14.21
N GLU A 555 -25.69 -10.47 -15.53
CA GLU A 555 -26.43 -11.35 -16.44
C GLU A 555 -26.04 -12.81 -16.22
N SER A 556 -24.76 -13.13 -16.12
CA SER A 556 -24.27 -14.48 -15.86
C SER A 556 -24.78 -15.04 -14.52
N ILE A 557 -24.79 -14.22 -13.46
CA ILE A 557 -25.25 -14.60 -12.12
C ILE A 557 -26.77 -14.81 -12.05
N HIS A 558 -27.55 -13.94 -12.69
CA HIS A 558 -29.01 -14.03 -12.72
C HIS A 558 -29.50 -15.09 -13.72
N GLY A 559 -28.79 -15.28 -14.83
CA GLY A 559 -29.03 -16.34 -15.80
C GLY A 559 -28.77 -17.74 -15.21
N ALA A 560 -27.73 -17.89 -14.39
CA ALA A 560 -27.48 -19.13 -13.66
C ALA A 560 -28.54 -19.45 -12.58
N SER A 561 -29.25 -18.44 -12.07
CA SER A 561 -30.29 -18.62 -11.03
C SER A 561 -31.69 -18.92 -11.60
N THR A 562 -31.93 -18.68 -12.89
CA THR A 562 -33.24 -18.88 -13.54
C THR A 562 -33.40 -20.25 -14.21
N VAL A 563 -32.33 -21.07 -14.28
CA VAL A 563 -32.39 -22.46 -14.75
C VAL A 563 -32.63 -23.41 -13.57
N THR A 564 -33.79 -23.28 -12.93
CA THR A 564 -34.45 -24.41 -12.27
C THR A 564 -35.49 -24.93 -13.25
N VAL A 565 -35.06 -25.85 -14.11
CA VAL A 565 -35.99 -26.64 -14.95
C VAL A 565 -36.83 -27.52 -14.01
N LYS A 566 -38.13 -27.49 -14.25
CA LYS A 566 -39.18 -28.29 -13.61
C LYS A 566 -38.81 -29.76 -13.38
#